data_AF-A0AAV4JS78-F1
#
_entry.id   AF-A0AAV4JS78-F1
#
_cell.length_a   1.000
_cell.length_b   1.000
_cell.length_c   1.000
_cell.angle_alpha   90.00
_cell.angle_beta   90.00
_cell.angle_gamma   90.00
#
_symmetry.space_group_name_H-M   'P 1'
#
loop_
_entity.id
_entity.type
_entity.pdbx_description
1 polymer ?
#
loop_
_entity_poly.entity_id
_entity_poly.type
_entity_poly.pdbx_seq_one_letter_code
_entity_poly.pdbx_strand_id
1 'polypeptide(L)'
;MDLVLISFSHILVAPVACPRPATNCLQETFNRVFEHLGCLGCQSGCRTGYIMTANPKYHVTEGDLLGFYDYQNITIPNTRNVSEPEWLCLPGNTCPWGFFASKIDVTDACSYCGEGCRSCQSYDNCDHCVMGYKLTRTKLPNGREASLCISSGVECPNTPDNCQHKTYVSQIVGCQGCMFCEDGYLPTYNPSITCCSSSSSSSSSSSSRQVVVVVIVVVVVVVVVVVVVVDK
;
A
#
# COMPACT_ATOMS: atom_id res chain seq x y z
N MET A 1 -25.44 -40.10 -38.01
CA MET A 1 -24.71 -39.66 -36.80
C MET A 1 -24.31 -38.23 -37.05
N ASP A 2 -25.20 -37.30 -36.71
CA ASP A 2 -25.01 -35.88 -36.96
C ASP A 2 -24.18 -35.26 -35.83
N LEU A 3 -23.01 -34.74 -36.18
CA LEU A 3 -22.19 -33.91 -35.29
C LEU A 3 -22.85 -32.53 -35.18
N VAL A 4 -23.50 -32.27 -34.05
CA VAL A 4 -23.97 -30.93 -33.69
C VAL A 4 -22.75 -30.10 -33.25
N LEU A 5 -22.25 -29.27 -34.16
CA LEU A 5 -21.31 -28.19 -33.83
C LEU A 5 -22.03 -27.14 -32.99
N ILE A 6 -21.88 -27.23 -31.66
CA ILE A 6 -22.28 -26.15 -30.75
C ILE A 6 -21.22 -25.05 -30.89
N SER A 7 -21.50 -24.08 -31.77
CA SER A 7 -20.76 -22.83 -31.83
C SER A 7 -21.05 -22.05 -30.55
N PHE A 8 -20.16 -22.16 -29.56
CA PHE A 8 -20.12 -21.22 -28.45
C PHE A 8 -19.68 -19.87 -28.99
N SER A 9 -20.65 -19.08 -29.44
CA SER A 9 -20.51 -17.65 -29.58
C SER A 9 -20.25 -17.11 -28.18
N HIS A 10 -18.98 -17.06 -27.78
CA HIS A 10 -18.57 -16.22 -26.67
C HIS A 10 -18.97 -14.81 -27.03
N ILE A 11 -20.09 -14.36 -26.47
CA ILE A 11 -20.47 -12.96 -26.43
C ILE A 11 -19.25 -12.29 -25.81
N LEU A 12 -18.48 -11.58 -26.64
CA LEU A 12 -17.36 -10.76 -26.20
C LEU A 12 -17.97 -9.59 -25.44
N VAL A 13 -18.37 -9.84 -24.19
CA VAL A 13 -18.74 -8.79 -23.26
C VAL A 13 -17.49 -7.93 -23.11
N ALA A 14 -17.63 -6.65 -23.45
CA ALA A 14 -16.53 -5.70 -23.32
C ALA A 14 -16.01 -5.75 -21.87
N PRO A 15 -14.68 -5.76 -21.65
CA PRO A 15 -14.13 -5.84 -20.32
C PRO A 15 -14.62 -4.66 -19.46
N VAL A 16 -15.21 -4.97 -18.31
CA VAL A 16 -15.69 -3.96 -17.35
C VAL A 16 -14.50 -3.31 -16.67
N ALA A 17 -14.29 -2.00 -16.86
CA ALA A 17 -13.18 -1.28 -16.24
C ALA A 17 -13.33 -1.20 -14.71
N CYS A 18 -12.21 -1.16 -14.00
CA CYS A 18 -12.24 -0.84 -12.57
C CYS A 18 -12.69 0.62 -12.34
N PRO A 19 -13.54 0.90 -11.34
CA PRO A 19 -13.93 2.27 -10.97
C PRO A 19 -12.74 3.16 -10.60
N ARG A 20 -11.75 2.59 -9.90
CA ARG A 20 -10.50 3.24 -9.52
C ARG A 20 -9.34 2.37 -9.99
N PRO A 21 -8.93 2.49 -11.27
CA PRO A 21 -7.85 1.66 -11.79
C PRO A 21 -6.54 1.96 -11.06
N ALA A 22 -5.74 0.93 -10.81
CA ALA A 22 -4.40 1.10 -10.26
C ALA A 22 -3.51 1.81 -11.30
N THR A 23 -2.62 2.67 -10.83
CA THR A 23 -1.68 3.39 -11.69
C THR A 23 -0.27 2.82 -11.53
N ASN A 24 0.62 3.11 -12.47
CA ASN A 24 2.02 2.68 -12.46
C ASN A 24 2.25 1.16 -12.52
N CYS A 25 1.22 0.39 -12.94
CA CYS A 25 1.37 -1.01 -13.24
C CYS A 25 2.33 -1.22 -14.42
N LEU A 26 3.02 -2.38 -14.44
CA LEU A 26 3.81 -2.82 -15.58
C LEU A 26 2.93 -3.08 -16.80
N GLN A 27 1.78 -3.75 -16.58
CA GLN A 27 0.72 -3.93 -17.57
C GLN A 27 -0.64 -3.57 -16.96
N GLU A 28 -1.47 -2.87 -17.73
CA GLU A 28 -2.80 -2.39 -17.30
C GLU A 28 -3.92 -3.40 -17.59
N THR A 29 -3.59 -4.59 -18.11
CA THR A 29 -4.54 -5.68 -18.47
C THR A 29 -5.48 -6.06 -17.33
N PHE A 30 -5.06 -5.84 -16.09
CA PHE A 30 -5.76 -6.24 -14.87
C PHE A 30 -6.52 -5.08 -14.20
N ASN A 31 -6.52 -3.88 -14.80
CA ASN A 31 -7.38 -2.74 -14.42
C ASN A 31 -8.83 -2.92 -14.92
N ARG A 32 -9.36 -4.13 -14.75
CA ARG A 32 -10.73 -4.50 -15.07
C ARG A 32 -11.30 -5.41 -13.99
N VAL A 33 -12.62 -5.46 -13.92
CA VAL A 33 -13.37 -6.33 -13.01
C VAL A 33 -13.44 -7.73 -13.61
N PHE A 34 -13.05 -8.72 -12.83
CA PHE A 34 -13.11 -10.13 -13.16
C PHE A 34 -14.18 -10.82 -12.33
N GLU A 35 -14.87 -11.78 -12.93
CA GLU A 35 -15.82 -12.63 -12.23
C GLU A 35 -15.14 -13.33 -11.05
N HIS A 36 -15.82 -13.38 -9.90
CA HIS A 36 -15.31 -13.93 -8.64
C HIS A 36 -14.06 -13.27 -8.02
N LEU A 37 -13.39 -12.37 -8.75
CA LEU A 37 -12.13 -11.76 -8.35
C LEU A 37 -12.20 -10.23 -8.24
N GLY A 38 -13.27 -9.56 -8.66
CA GLY A 38 -13.35 -8.10 -8.54
C GLY A 38 -12.25 -7.38 -9.35
N CYS A 39 -11.79 -6.22 -8.87
CA CYS A 39 -10.73 -5.45 -9.53
C CYS A 39 -9.34 -5.91 -9.07
N LEU A 40 -8.48 -6.35 -9.98
CA LEU A 40 -7.17 -6.92 -9.62
C LEU A 40 -6.01 -5.90 -9.58
N GLY A 41 -6.03 -4.87 -10.43
CA GLY A 41 -4.99 -3.84 -10.42
C GLY A 41 -3.64 -4.33 -10.96
N CYS A 42 -2.53 -4.05 -10.28
CA CYS A 42 -1.18 -4.28 -10.80
C CYS A 42 -0.62 -5.71 -10.61
N GLN A 43 -1.39 -6.76 -10.95
CA GLN A 43 -1.00 -8.18 -10.79
C GLN A 43 0.33 -8.58 -11.47
N SER A 44 0.71 -7.90 -12.56
CA SER A 44 1.96 -8.19 -13.29
C SER A 44 3.19 -7.45 -12.74
N GLY A 45 3.04 -6.75 -11.62
CA GLY A 45 4.07 -5.90 -11.03
C GLY A 45 3.98 -4.43 -11.45
N CYS A 46 5.02 -3.69 -11.09
CA CYS A 46 5.07 -2.23 -11.19
C CYS A 46 6.15 -1.74 -12.14
N ARG A 47 6.02 -0.48 -12.58
CA ARG A 47 7.09 0.25 -13.27
C ARG A 47 8.29 0.47 -12.35
N THR A 48 9.46 0.68 -12.94
CA THR A 48 10.69 0.98 -12.17
C THR A 48 10.49 2.19 -11.26
N GLY A 49 10.94 2.07 -10.00
CA GLY A 49 10.76 3.10 -8.97
C GLY A 49 9.47 2.98 -8.16
N TYR A 50 8.69 1.92 -8.38
CA TYR A 50 7.48 1.60 -7.63
C TYR A 50 7.54 0.16 -7.08
N ILE A 51 6.83 -0.07 -5.98
CA ILE A 51 6.70 -1.37 -5.33
C ILE A 51 5.25 -1.83 -5.30
N MET A 52 5.05 -3.12 -5.64
CA MET A 52 3.72 -3.73 -5.66
C MET A 52 3.24 -3.94 -4.24
N THR A 53 2.03 -3.48 -3.90
CA THR A 53 1.51 -3.48 -2.54
C THR A 53 0.06 -3.94 -2.51
N ALA A 54 -0.29 -4.81 -1.57
CA ALA A 54 -1.67 -5.25 -1.37
C ALA A 54 -2.54 -4.06 -0.92
N ASN A 55 -3.72 -3.89 -1.50
CA ASN A 55 -4.64 -2.84 -1.09
C ASN A 55 -5.52 -3.33 0.06
N PRO A 56 -5.39 -2.80 1.28
CA PRO A 56 -6.24 -3.22 2.40
C PRO A 56 -7.73 -2.93 2.17
N LYS A 57 -8.08 -2.01 1.26
CA LYS A 57 -9.47 -1.64 0.94
C LYS A 57 -10.15 -2.58 -0.06
N TYR A 58 -9.39 -3.48 -0.68
CA TYR A 58 -9.93 -4.43 -1.66
C TYR A 58 -10.80 -5.51 -1.02
N HIS A 59 -10.50 -5.89 0.23
CA HIS A 59 -11.35 -6.80 0.99
C HIS A 59 -12.34 -6.00 1.84
N VAL A 60 -13.60 -6.45 1.84
CA VAL A 60 -14.62 -5.93 2.74
C VAL A 60 -14.41 -6.59 4.10
N THR A 61 -14.02 -5.81 5.11
CA THR A 61 -13.74 -6.29 6.46
C THR A 61 -14.95 -6.22 7.41
N GLU A 62 -16.02 -5.52 7.02
CA GLU A 62 -17.23 -5.30 7.82
C GLU A 62 -18.47 -5.91 7.12
N GLY A 63 -19.23 -6.77 7.82
CA GLY A 63 -20.56 -7.24 7.37
C GLY A 63 -20.73 -8.76 7.19
N ASP A 64 -21.90 -9.16 6.65
CA ASP A 64 -22.20 -10.55 6.28
C ASP A 64 -21.41 -10.92 5.01
N LEU A 65 -20.36 -11.72 5.19
CA LEU A 65 -19.43 -12.15 4.14
C LEU A 65 -20.02 -13.24 3.23
N LEU A 66 -21.26 -13.65 3.46
CA LEU A 66 -21.94 -14.67 2.67
C LEU A 66 -22.63 -14.04 1.45
N GLY A 67 -22.57 -14.74 0.32
CA GLY A 67 -23.30 -14.39 -0.89
C GLY A 67 -22.51 -13.58 -1.92
N PHE A 68 -23.25 -13.02 -2.87
CA PHE A 68 -22.74 -12.31 -4.03
C PHE A 68 -23.59 -11.08 -4.34
N TYR A 69 -23.01 -10.09 -4.99
CA TYR A 69 -23.69 -8.95 -5.59
C TYR A 69 -23.34 -8.86 -7.08
N ASP A 70 -24.26 -8.31 -7.87
CA ASP A 70 -24.01 -8.08 -9.30
C ASP A 70 -23.45 -6.68 -9.54
N TYR A 71 -22.38 -6.61 -10.32
CA TYR A 71 -21.76 -5.37 -10.77
C TYR A 71 -21.58 -5.40 -12.28
N GLN A 72 -22.33 -4.56 -13.00
CA GLN A 72 -22.29 -4.50 -14.48
C GLN A 72 -22.41 -5.88 -15.16
N ASN A 73 -23.34 -6.72 -14.68
CA ASN A 73 -23.55 -8.11 -15.13
C ASN A 73 -22.41 -9.09 -14.80
N ILE A 74 -21.55 -8.74 -13.85
CA ILE A 74 -20.54 -9.64 -13.28
C ILE A 74 -20.94 -9.95 -11.85
N THR A 75 -21.00 -11.23 -11.49
CA THR A 75 -21.30 -11.68 -10.14
C THR A 75 -20.04 -11.66 -9.27
N ILE A 76 -20.07 -10.88 -8.19
CA ILE A 76 -18.93 -10.61 -7.31
C ILE A 76 -19.23 -11.12 -5.89
N PRO A 77 -18.31 -11.85 -5.24
CA PRO A 77 -18.46 -12.25 -3.86
C PRO A 77 -18.54 -11.02 -2.94
N ASN A 78 -19.39 -11.06 -1.91
CA ASN A 78 -19.50 -9.98 -0.93
C ASN A 78 -18.19 -9.69 -0.18
N THR A 79 -17.22 -10.61 -0.23
CA THR A 79 -15.86 -10.46 0.32
C THR A 79 -14.92 -9.58 -0.52
N ARG A 80 -15.34 -9.11 -1.70
CA ARG A 80 -14.53 -8.34 -2.65
C ARG A 80 -15.14 -6.97 -2.91
N ASN A 81 -14.33 -5.93 -2.82
CA ASN A 81 -14.70 -4.56 -3.15
C ASN A 81 -14.29 -4.22 -4.59
N VAL A 82 -15.23 -4.16 -5.52
CA VAL A 82 -14.93 -3.78 -6.92
C VAL A 82 -14.42 -2.36 -7.07
N SER A 83 -14.68 -1.47 -6.11
CA SER A 83 -14.32 -0.05 -6.21
C SER A 83 -12.83 0.20 -6.04
N GLU A 84 -12.09 -0.79 -5.54
CA GLU A 84 -10.69 -0.70 -5.18
C GLU A 84 -9.93 -1.86 -5.83
N PRO A 85 -8.74 -1.65 -6.40
CA PRO A 85 -7.93 -2.73 -6.96
C PRO A 85 -7.24 -3.54 -5.86
N GLU A 86 -7.05 -4.85 -6.05
CA GLU A 86 -6.29 -5.72 -5.14
C GLU A 86 -4.84 -5.29 -4.98
N TRP A 87 -4.15 -5.01 -6.11
CA TRP A 87 -2.74 -4.62 -6.12
C TRP A 87 -2.55 -3.19 -6.59
N LEU A 88 -1.79 -2.44 -5.81
CA LEU A 88 -1.37 -1.08 -6.08
C LEU A 88 0.14 -1.01 -6.36
N CYS A 89 0.58 0.03 -7.04
CA CYS A 89 1.99 0.38 -7.16
C CYS A 89 2.25 1.69 -6.43
N LEU A 90 2.98 1.61 -5.32
CA LEU A 90 3.33 2.78 -4.52
C LEU A 90 4.75 3.24 -4.85
N PRO A 91 5.06 4.54 -4.83
CA PRO A 91 6.41 5.04 -5.06
C PRO A 91 7.41 4.44 -4.06
N GLY A 92 8.59 4.10 -4.56
CA GLY A 92 9.68 3.54 -3.77
C GLY A 92 9.90 2.05 -4.01
N ASN A 93 10.81 1.48 -3.23
CA ASN A 93 11.38 0.15 -3.41
C ASN A 93 11.56 -0.58 -2.08
N THR A 94 10.92 -0.08 -1.04
CA THR A 94 10.87 -0.66 0.31
C THR A 94 9.42 -0.66 0.76
N CYS A 95 9.01 -1.69 1.49
CA CYS A 95 7.63 -1.77 1.95
C CYS A 95 7.30 -0.62 2.92
N PRO A 96 6.12 -0.01 2.78
CA PRO A 96 5.66 0.98 3.74
C PRO A 96 5.38 0.32 5.09
N TRP A 97 5.20 1.14 6.11
CA TRP A 97 4.86 0.68 7.45
C TRP A 97 3.51 -0.05 7.45
N GLY A 98 3.38 -1.10 8.26
CA GLY A 98 2.20 -1.97 8.24
C GLY A 98 2.17 -2.96 7.07
N PHE A 99 3.29 -3.08 6.34
CA PHE A 99 3.50 -4.10 5.33
C PHE A 99 4.81 -4.85 5.58
N PHE A 100 4.90 -6.06 5.04
CA PHE A 100 6.11 -6.86 5.04
C PHE A 100 6.51 -7.24 3.62
N ALA A 101 7.81 -7.38 3.41
CA ALA A 101 8.34 -7.83 2.13
C ALA A 101 7.93 -9.27 1.87
N SER A 102 7.33 -9.51 0.72
CA SER A 102 6.86 -10.80 0.25
C SER A 102 7.18 -10.97 -1.24
N LYS A 103 6.86 -12.13 -1.80
CA LYS A 103 6.94 -12.39 -3.24
C LYS A 103 5.63 -12.98 -3.72
N ILE A 104 5.17 -12.52 -4.87
CA ILE A 104 4.06 -13.11 -5.62
C ILE A 104 4.64 -13.62 -6.92
N ASP A 105 4.68 -14.94 -7.03
CA ASP A 105 5.45 -15.65 -8.04
C ASP A 105 6.94 -15.23 -8.02
N VAL A 106 7.34 -14.39 -8.97
CA VAL A 106 8.70 -13.87 -9.12
C VAL A 106 8.82 -12.36 -8.82
N THR A 107 7.70 -11.72 -8.50
CA THR A 107 7.60 -10.26 -8.31
C THR A 107 7.72 -9.93 -6.83
N ASP A 108 8.64 -9.03 -6.47
CA ASP A 108 8.74 -8.50 -5.12
C ASP A 108 7.49 -7.67 -4.80
N ALA A 109 6.91 -7.90 -3.63
CA ALA A 109 5.66 -7.30 -3.21
C ALA A 109 5.68 -6.93 -1.72
N CYS A 110 4.71 -6.11 -1.35
CA CYS A 110 4.44 -5.72 0.02
C CYS A 110 3.06 -6.24 0.41
N SER A 111 3.07 -7.23 1.28
CA SER A 111 1.86 -7.84 1.82
C SER A 111 1.42 -7.08 3.08
N TYR A 112 0.11 -6.87 3.19
CA TYR A 112 -0.47 -6.12 4.31
C TYR A 112 -0.41 -6.94 5.61
N CYS A 113 0.03 -6.30 6.70
CA CYS A 113 0.16 -6.94 8.00
C CYS A 113 -1.17 -7.10 8.77
N GLY A 114 -2.24 -6.47 8.30
CA GLY A 114 -3.48 -6.34 9.05
C GLY A 114 -3.60 -4.98 9.73
N GLU A 115 -4.84 -4.62 10.08
CA GLU A 115 -5.17 -3.32 10.64
C GLU A 115 -4.48 -3.06 11.97
N GLY A 116 -3.96 -1.84 12.14
CA GLY A 116 -3.26 -1.43 13.35
C GLY A 116 -1.90 -2.07 13.56
N CYS A 117 -1.43 -2.91 12.63
CA CYS A 117 -0.09 -3.48 12.72
C CYS A 117 0.97 -2.53 12.17
N ARG A 118 2.07 -2.36 12.91
CA ARG A 118 3.20 -1.50 12.55
C ARG A 118 4.31 -2.26 11.83
N SER A 119 4.52 -3.52 12.22
CA SER A 119 5.50 -4.43 11.61
C SER A 119 5.06 -5.87 11.80
N CYS A 120 5.30 -6.69 10.80
CA CYS A 120 5.02 -8.12 10.82
C CYS A 120 6.02 -8.88 9.94
N GLN A 121 6.07 -10.19 10.11
CA GLN A 121 6.88 -11.09 9.26
C GLN A 121 6.04 -11.94 8.30
N SER A 122 4.73 -12.02 8.55
CA SER A 122 3.78 -12.73 7.72
C SER A 122 2.38 -12.18 7.92
N TYR A 123 1.44 -12.60 7.06
CA TYR A 123 0.01 -12.41 7.30
C TYR A 123 -0.36 -12.89 8.72
N ASP A 124 -1.21 -12.11 9.38
CA ASP A 124 -1.75 -12.36 10.71
C ASP A 124 -0.69 -12.57 11.81
N ASN A 125 0.53 -12.08 11.61
CA ASN A 125 1.64 -12.23 12.56
C ASN A 125 2.27 -10.87 12.89
N CYS A 126 1.48 -10.01 13.51
CA CYS A 126 1.92 -8.70 13.94
C CYS A 126 2.89 -8.79 15.12
N ASP A 127 3.99 -8.04 15.05
CA ASP A 127 4.98 -7.91 16.13
C ASP A 127 4.65 -6.73 17.04
N HIS A 128 4.21 -5.62 16.44
CA HIS A 128 3.96 -4.35 17.13
C HIS A 128 2.70 -3.69 16.60
N CYS A 129 1.79 -3.32 17.51
CA CYS A 129 0.61 -2.54 17.16
C CYS A 129 0.87 -1.04 17.25
N VAL A 130 0.15 -0.28 16.44
CA VAL A 130 -0.02 1.15 16.67
C VAL A 130 -0.82 1.40 17.94
N MET A 131 -0.64 2.57 18.54
CA MET A 131 -1.37 2.94 19.74
C MET A 131 -2.88 2.97 19.48
N GLY A 132 -3.67 2.59 20.49
CA GLY A 132 -5.12 2.35 20.35
C GLY A 132 -5.47 0.90 20.04
N TYR A 133 -4.50 0.10 19.56
CA TYR A 133 -4.67 -1.33 19.33
C TYR A 133 -3.90 -2.13 20.37
N LYS A 134 -4.46 -3.29 20.74
CA LYS A 134 -3.85 -4.26 21.63
C LYS A 134 -3.41 -5.48 20.84
N LEU A 135 -2.13 -5.82 20.96
CA LEU A 135 -1.61 -7.06 20.40
C LEU A 135 -2.28 -8.25 21.11
N THR A 136 -3.01 -9.04 20.34
CA THR A 136 -3.77 -10.19 20.83
C THR A 136 -3.38 -11.42 20.03
N ARG A 137 -3.04 -12.50 20.74
CA ARG A 137 -2.81 -13.81 20.13
C ARG A 137 -4.10 -14.60 20.12
N THR A 138 -4.50 -15.09 18.95
CA THR A 138 -5.74 -15.85 18.76
C THR A 138 -5.52 -17.07 17.87
N LYS A 139 -6.44 -18.02 17.90
CA LYS A 139 -6.47 -19.14 16.96
C LYS A 139 -7.45 -18.84 15.84
N LEU A 140 -6.97 -18.85 14.61
CA LEU A 140 -7.78 -18.71 13.41
C LEU A 140 -8.66 -19.97 13.21
N PRO A 141 -9.74 -19.90 12.40
CA PRO A 141 -10.62 -21.04 12.14
C PRO A 141 -9.90 -22.28 11.57
N ASN A 142 -8.77 -22.09 10.90
CA ASN A 142 -7.92 -23.16 10.37
C ASN A 142 -6.97 -23.77 11.42
N GLY A 143 -7.06 -23.36 12.69
CA GLY A 143 -6.25 -23.86 13.80
C GLY A 143 -4.87 -23.20 13.94
N ARG A 144 -4.47 -22.31 13.02
CA ARG A 144 -3.20 -21.57 13.12
C ARG A 144 -3.28 -20.50 14.20
N GLU A 145 -2.18 -20.29 14.90
CA GLU A 145 -2.03 -19.12 15.77
C GLU A 145 -1.75 -17.86 14.93
N ALA A 146 -2.36 -16.77 15.34
CA ALA A 146 -2.21 -15.44 14.76
C ALA A 146 -1.96 -14.42 15.87
N SER A 147 -1.13 -13.41 15.60
CA SER A 147 -0.99 -12.21 16.42
C SER A 147 -1.58 -11.02 15.68
N LEU A 148 -2.72 -10.54 16.16
CA LEU A 148 -3.50 -9.47 15.54
C LEU A 148 -3.52 -8.24 16.44
N CYS A 149 -3.59 -7.08 15.82
CA CYS A 149 -3.86 -5.83 16.51
C CYS A 149 -5.38 -5.65 16.58
N ILE A 150 -5.93 -5.71 17.79
CA ILE A 150 -7.37 -5.56 18.01
C ILE A 150 -7.61 -4.18 18.62
N SER A 151 -8.48 -3.40 18.00
CA SER A 151 -8.86 -2.07 18.52
C SER A 151 -9.84 -2.19 19.69
N SER A 152 -10.07 -1.09 20.41
CA SER A 152 -11.13 -1.04 21.42
C SER A 152 -12.55 -1.06 20.83
N GLY A 153 -12.68 -0.89 19.51
CA GLY A 153 -13.97 -0.68 18.84
C GLY A 153 -14.61 0.69 19.06
N VAL A 154 -14.02 1.54 19.92
CA VAL A 154 -14.49 2.90 20.18
C VAL A 154 -13.65 3.86 19.36
N GLU A 155 -14.20 4.33 18.24
CA GLU A 155 -13.54 5.35 17.41
C GLU A 155 -13.42 6.68 18.16
N CYS A 156 -12.37 7.42 17.89
CA CYS A 156 -12.16 8.72 18.49
C CYS A 156 -13.16 9.75 17.94
N PRO A 157 -13.77 10.58 18.80
CA PRO A 157 -14.85 11.49 18.38
C PRO A 157 -14.34 12.58 17.42
N ASN A 158 -13.07 12.95 17.52
CA ASN A 158 -12.40 13.86 16.61
C ASN A 158 -11.26 13.11 15.93
N THR A 159 -11.54 12.48 14.80
CA THR A 159 -10.51 11.84 13.98
C THR A 159 -9.60 12.91 13.37
N PRO A 160 -8.28 12.79 13.46
CA PRO A 160 -7.37 13.70 12.79
C PRO A 160 -7.58 13.66 11.29
N ASP A 161 -7.56 14.83 10.65
CA ASP A 161 -7.59 14.92 9.20
C ASP A 161 -6.36 14.22 8.60
N ASN A 162 -6.54 13.65 7.40
CA ASN A 162 -5.48 12.97 6.62
C ASN A 162 -4.92 11.74 7.32
N CYS A 163 -5.75 11.01 8.06
CA CYS A 163 -5.38 9.73 8.64
C CYS A 163 -5.72 8.56 7.71
N GLN A 164 -4.75 7.71 7.42
CA GLN A 164 -4.95 6.53 6.58
C GLN A 164 -5.75 5.43 7.28
N HIS A 165 -5.92 5.51 8.60
CA HIS A 165 -6.66 4.54 9.39
C HIS A 165 -7.63 5.21 10.36
N LYS A 166 -8.63 4.45 10.80
CA LYS A 166 -9.50 4.88 11.90
C LYS A 166 -8.66 4.98 13.19
N THR A 167 -8.89 6.02 13.98
CA THR A 167 -8.25 6.17 15.29
C THR A 167 -9.19 5.65 16.37
N TYR A 168 -8.69 4.73 17.20
CA TYR A 168 -9.45 4.12 18.27
C TYR A 168 -8.95 4.55 19.64
N VAL A 169 -9.86 4.63 20.60
CA VAL A 169 -9.54 4.95 22.00
C VAL A 169 -8.64 3.85 22.57
N SER A 170 -7.46 4.22 23.05
CA SER A 170 -6.61 3.35 23.84
C SER A 170 -7.07 3.33 25.30
N GLN A 171 -7.08 2.15 25.92
CA GLN A 171 -7.38 2.00 27.36
C GLN A 171 -6.36 2.70 28.26
N ILE A 172 -5.12 2.92 27.78
CA ILE A 172 -4.03 3.47 28.60
C ILE A 172 -3.93 4.99 28.46
N VAL A 173 -4.12 5.49 27.24
CA VAL A 173 -3.75 6.87 26.84
C VAL A 173 -4.92 7.64 26.23
N GLY A 174 -6.12 7.05 26.17
CA GLY A 174 -7.29 7.66 25.55
C GLY A 174 -7.18 7.75 24.03
N CYS A 175 -7.80 8.78 23.46
CA CYS A 175 -7.66 9.07 22.03
C CYS A 175 -6.29 9.63 21.71
N GLN A 176 -5.51 8.86 20.98
CA GLN A 176 -4.34 9.36 20.29
C GLN A 176 -4.71 9.56 18.83
N GLY A 177 -4.18 10.62 18.24
CA GLY A 177 -4.43 10.85 16.82
C GLY A 177 -3.57 9.95 15.94
N CYS A 178 -3.32 10.42 14.73
CA CYS A 178 -3.02 9.52 13.64
C CYS A 178 -1.55 9.08 13.64
N MET A 179 -1.32 7.77 13.57
CA MET A 179 0.03 7.23 13.44
C MET A 179 0.44 7.03 11.97
N PHE A 180 -0.51 6.75 11.07
CA PHE A 180 -0.26 6.69 9.63
C PHE A 180 -1.02 7.80 8.91
N CYS A 181 -0.31 8.89 8.64
CA CYS A 181 -0.87 9.99 7.88
C CYS A 181 -0.82 9.70 6.38
N GLU A 182 -1.66 10.39 5.60
CA GLU A 182 -1.57 10.42 4.14
C GLU A 182 -0.20 10.93 3.66
N ASP A 183 0.15 10.64 2.41
CA ASP A 183 1.42 11.06 1.84
C ASP A 183 1.62 12.58 1.94
N GLY A 184 2.81 13.00 2.34
CA GLY A 184 3.14 14.41 2.58
C GLY A 184 2.80 14.90 3.99
N TYR A 185 2.21 14.08 4.84
CA TYR A 185 1.93 14.43 6.23
C TYR A 185 2.80 13.63 7.21
N LEU A 186 3.17 14.28 8.32
CA LEU A 186 3.92 13.62 9.40
C LEU A 186 3.06 13.55 10.67
N PRO A 187 3.10 12.41 11.39
CA PRO A 187 2.49 12.33 12.71
C PRO A 187 3.26 13.26 13.66
N THR A 188 2.57 14.24 14.25
CA THR A 188 3.17 15.13 15.24
C THR A 188 2.44 15.03 16.58
N TYR A 189 3.20 15.00 17.67
CA TYR A 189 2.64 14.98 19.02
C TYR A 189 2.09 16.36 19.39
N ASN A 190 0.77 16.52 19.29
CA ASN A 190 0.07 17.68 19.82
C ASN A 190 -0.62 17.28 21.15
N PRO A 191 -0.28 17.89 22.29
CA PRO A 191 -0.90 17.59 23.58
C PRO A 191 -2.41 17.90 23.63
N SER A 192 -2.92 18.65 22.66
CA SER A 192 -4.32 19.07 22.60
C SER A 192 -5.19 18.31 21.60
N ILE A 193 -4.62 17.48 20.71
CA ILE A 193 -5.21 16.51 19.74
C ILE A 193 -4.18 16.34 18.60
N THR A 194 -3.63 15.13 18.45
CA THR A 194 -2.55 14.77 17.51
C THR A 194 -2.99 14.96 16.05
N CYS A 195 -2.46 15.96 15.33
CA CYS A 195 -2.76 16.19 13.91
C CYS A 195 -1.64 15.67 13.00
N CYS A 196 -2.00 15.24 11.79
CA CYS A 196 -1.09 15.10 10.67
C CYS A 196 -0.74 16.51 10.16
N SER A 197 0.49 16.98 10.34
CA SER A 197 0.89 18.29 9.82
C SER A 197 1.36 18.15 8.38
N SER A 198 0.87 19.01 7.48
CA SER A 198 1.36 19.11 6.12
C SER A 198 2.85 19.39 6.17
N SER A 199 3.65 18.50 5.61
CA SER A 199 5.06 18.76 5.39
C SER A 199 5.11 19.78 4.25
N SER A 200 5.25 21.06 4.58
CA SER A 200 5.66 22.06 3.59
C SER A 200 6.98 21.57 3.02
N SER A 201 6.92 21.01 1.81
CA SER A 201 8.05 20.56 1.03
C SER A 201 8.99 21.73 0.80
N SER A 202 9.82 22.00 1.79
CA SER A 202 11.02 22.81 1.64
C SER A 202 11.90 22.00 0.72
N SER A 203 11.72 22.26 -0.57
CA SER A 203 12.46 21.66 -1.68
C SER A 203 13.93 22.02 -1.50
N SER A 204 14.58 21.30 -0.60
CA SER A 204 16.02 21.34 -0.41
C SER A 204 16.59 20.65 -1.62
N SER A 205 16.80 21.46 -2.65
CA SER A 205 17.49 21.13 -3.89
C SER A 205 18.94 20.80 -3.55
N SER A 206 19.17 19.65 -2.93
CA SER A 206 20.48 19.18 -2.45
C SER A 206 21.11 18.16 -3.39
N SER A 207 20.67 18.09 -4.65
CA SER A 207 21.33 17.31 -5.71
C SER A 207 22.13 18.15 -6.72
N SER A 208 22.10 19.49 -6.65
CA SER A 208 22.95 20.33 -7.52
C SER A 208 24.26 20.78 -6.86
N ARG A 209 24.30 20.92 -5.52
CA ARG A 209 25.51 21.39 -4.82
C ARG A 209 26.61 20.34 -4.72
N GLN A 210 26.29 19.04 -4.62
CA GLN A 210 27.32 18.00 -4.62
C GLN A 210 28.01 17.85 -5.98
N VAL A 211 27.29 18.00 -7.10
CA VAL A 211 27.88 17.93 -8.44
C VAL A 211 28.83 19.12 -8.68
N VAL A 212 28.45 20.33 -8.25
CA VAL A 212 29.30 21.52 -8.41
C VAL A 212 30.59 21.40 -7.59
N VAL A 213 30.54 20.88 -6.37
CA VAL A 213 31.75 20.67 -5.54
C VAL A 213 32.69 19.65 -6.18
N VAL A 214 32.16 18.55 -6.71
CA VAL A 214 32.99 17.52 -7.39
C VAL A 214 33.67 18.08 -8.64
N VAL A 215 32.95 18.86 -9.47
CA VAL A 215 33.53 19.46 -10.68
C VAL A 215 34.65 20.44 -10.33
N ILE A 216 34.48 21.28 -9.30
CA ILE A 216 35.52 22.24 -8.87
C ILE A 216 36.77 21.50 -8.40
N VAL A 217 36.61 20.44 -7.59
CA VAL A 217 37.76 19.66 -7.10
C VAL A 217 38.53 19.02 -8.27
N VAL A 218 37.83 18.46 -9.25
CA VAL A 218 38.48 17.86 -10.44
C VAL A 218 39.26 18.92 -11.22
N VAL A 219 38.69 20.10 -11.45
CA VAL A 219 39.37 21.19 -12.17
C VAL A 219 40.63 21.63 -11.43
N VAL A 220 40.58 21.79 -10.10
CA VAL A 220 41.74 22.18 -9.29
C VAL A 220 42.86 21.14 -9.40
N VAL A 221 42.52 19.85 -9.31
CA VAL A 221 43.52 18.77 -9.43
C VAL A 221 44.18 18.79 -10.82
N VAL A 222 43.41 18.97 -11.88
CA VAL A 222 43.95 19.05 -13.25
C VAL A 222 44.91 20.23 -13.40
N VAL A 223 44.56 21.41 -12.90
CA VAL A 223 45.42 22.60 -12.97
C VAL A 223 46.74 22.37 -12.23
N VAL A 224 46.70 21.77 -11.03
CA VAL A 224 47.91 21.47 -10.25
C VAL A 224 48.82 20.50 -11.01
N VAL A 225 48.27 19.46 -11.62
CA VAL A 225 49.06 18.49 -12.41
C VAL A 225 49.70 19.17 -13.61
N VAL A 226 48.97 20.03 -14.33
CA VAL A 226 49.50 20.75 -15.50
C VAL A 226 50.66 21.66 -15.10
N VAL A 227 50.52 22.44 -14.02
CA VAL A 227 51.60 23.32 -13.55
C VAL A 227 52.85 22.52 -13.17
N VAL A 228 52.69 21.42 -12.42
CA VAL A 228 53.83 20.58 -12.00
C VAL A 228 54.54 19.90 -13.17
N VAL A 229 53.83 19.60 -14.26
CA VAL A 229 54.41 18.99 -15.46
C VAL A 229 55.09 20.02 -16.35
N VAL A 230 54.57 21.26 -16.41
CA VAL A 230 55.13 22.33 -17.26
C VAL A 230 56.34 23.00 -16.62
N ASP A 231 56.45 23.04 -15.29
CA ASP A 231 57.60 23.57 -14.55
C ASP A 231 58.80 22.58 -14.43
N LYS A 232 58.74 21.43 -15.11
CA LYS A 232 59.85 20.46 -15.22
C LYS A 232 60.40 20.42 -16.64
#